data_AF-A0A7J6RD20-F1
#
_entry.id   AF-A0A7J6RD20-F1
#
_cell.length_a   1.000
_cell.length_b   1.000
_cell.length_c   1.000
_cell.angle_alpha   90.00
_cell.angle_beta   90.00
_cell.angle_gamma   90.00
#
_symmetry.space_group_name_H-M   'P 1'
#
loop_
_entity.id
_entity.type
_entity.pdbx_description
1 polymer ?
#
loop_
_entity_poly.entity_id
_entity_poly.type
_entity_poly.pdbx_seq_one_letter_code
_entity_poly.pdbx_strand_id
1 'polypeptide(L)'
;RPTATVAVCPFAAIPLDIMHDNVLSYLRYDKPVDNCIFVCGGCSSNSKRSESYLSSVEVYDPYSKAWRRAPSMSGPRVDAAAVFVGGYLYVVGGYRVDFFRPPQPLGCVEMYNPLLHEWQCLASTMQIPRFAHSLAVVDNRYLYAIGGSTRERLVSL
;
A
#
# COMPACT_ATOMS: atom_id res chain seq x y z
N ARG A 1 -36.24 -50.67 6.96
CA ARG A 1 -35.08 -50.12 6.21
C ARG A 1 -35.60 -49.05 5.25
N PRO A 2 -35.40 -47.75 5.49
CA PRO A 2 -35.61 -46.75 4.46
C PRO A 2 -34.30 -46.50 3.70
N THR A 3 -34.41 -46.50 2.38
CA THR A 3 -33.34 -46.24 1.41
C THR A 3 -33.06 -44.74 1.39
N ALA A 4 -31.80 -44.33 1.60
CA ALA A 4 -31.40 -42.93 1.59
C ALA A 4 -31.33 -42.41 0.15
N THR A 5 -32.23 -41.49 -0.20
CA THR A 5 -32.16 -40.70 -1.43
C THR A 5 -31.13 -39.58 -1.22
N VAL A 6 -30.03 -39.61 -1.96
CA VAL A 6 -29.03 -38.53 -1.98
C VAL A 6 -29.69 -37.30 -2.63
N ALA A 7 -29.90 -36.25 -1.85
CA ALA A 7 -30.35 -34.97 -2.37
C ALA A 7 -29.20 -34.32 -3.15
N VAL A 8 -29.33 -34.29 -4.48
CA VAL A 8 -28.44 -33.51 -5.35
C VAL A 8 -28.92 -32.07 -5.29
N CYS A 9 -28.08 -31.16 -4.79
CA CYS A 9 -28.38 -29.73 -4.71
C CYS A 9 -28.65 -29.15 -6.12
N PRO A 10 -29.71 -28.32 -6.32
CA PRO A 10 -30.08 -27.81 -7.63
C PRO A 10 -29.46 -26.43 -7.89
N PHE A 11 -28.17 -26.24 -7.57
CA PHE A 11 -27.47 -25.04 -8.02
C PHE A 11 -26.79 -25.36 -9.35
N ALA A 12 -27.41 -24.92 -10.44
CA ALA A 12 -26.77 -24.88 -11.74
C ALA A 12 -25.40 -24.19 -11.58
N ALA A 13 -24.34 -24.85 -12.05
CA ALA A 13 -23.01 -24.25 -12.10
C ALA A 13 -23.12 -22.93 -12.88
N ILE A 14 -22.76 -21.82 -12.23
CA ILE A 14 -22.76 -20.51 -12.87
C ILE A 14 -21.83 -20.61 -14.10
N PRO A 15 -22.28 -20.19 -15.29
CA PRO A 15 -21.44 -20.13 -16.48
C PRO A 15 -20.10 -19.42 -16.20
N LEU A 16 -19.00 -19.98 -16.71
CA LEU A 16 -17.63 -19.53 -16.41
C LEU A 16 -17.39 -18.06 -16.76
N ASP A 17 -18.02 -17.57 -17.82
CA ASP A 17 -18.04 -16.18 -18.25
C ASP A 17 -18.69 -15.26 -17.20
N ILE A 18 -19.88 -15.63 -16.71
CA ILE A 18 -20.57 -14.87 -15.65
C ILE A 18 -19.77 -14.92 -14.35
N MET A 19 -19.16 -16.07 -14.05
CA MET A 19 -18.31 -16.25 -12.88
C MET A 19 -17.08 -15.35 -12.95
N HIS A 20 -16.40 -15.28 -14.10
CA HIS A 20 -15.24 -14.41 -14.31
C HIS A 20 -15.58 -12.92 -14.26
N ASP A 21 -16.64 -12.52 -14.95
CA ASP A 21 -16.92 -11.10 -15.17
C ASP A 21 -17.68 -10.45 -14.01
N ASN A 22 -18.46 -11.22 -13.25
CA ASN A 22 -19.40 -10.65 -12.27
C ASN A 22 -19.25 -11.19 -10.85
N VAL A 23 -18.63 -12.36 -10.66
CA VAL A 23 -18.64 -13.05 -9.36
C VAL A 23 -17.24 -13.16 -8.76
N LEU A 24 -16.20 -13.39 -9.57
CA LEU A 24 -14.81 -13.51 -9.11
C LEU A 24 -14.25 -12.21 -8.53
N SER A 25 -14.79 -11.04 -8.86
CA SER A 25 -14.41 -9.79 -8.21
C SER A 25 -14.92 -9.71 -6.76
N TYR A 26 -16.07 -10.33 -6.48
CA TYR A 26 -16.73 -10.33 -5.17
C TYR A 26 -16.33 -11.50 -4.26
N LEU A 27 -15.90 -12.64 -4.82
CA LEU A 27 -15.46 -13.81 -4.05
C LEU A 27 -14.00 -13.75 -3.55
N ARG A 28 -13.27 -12.65 -3.80
CA ARG A 28 -11.85 -12.48 -3.42
C ARG A 28 -11.62 -12.06 -1.98
N TYR A 29 -12.47 -12.49 -1.05
CA TYR A 29 -12.26 -12.21 0.39
C TYR A 29 -10.97 -12.83 0.93
N ASP A 30 -10.41 -13.84 0.24
CA ASP A 30 -9.27 -14.63 0.73
C ASP A 30 -7.95 -14.41 -0.03
N LYS A 31 -7.87 -13.50 -1.02
CA LYS A 31 -6.62 -13.26 -1.75
C LYS A 31 -6.27 -11.77 -1.80
N PRO A 32 -5.01 -11.40 -1.50
CA PRO A 32 -4.56 -10.02 -1.65
C PRO A 32 -4.82 -9.58 -3.09
N VAL A 33 -5.16 -8.30 -3.25
CA VAL A 33 -5.68 -7.74 -4.50
C VAL A 33 -4.65 -7.88 -5.62
N ASP A 34 -4.69 -9.01 -6.33
CA ASP A 34 -3.77 -9.31 -7.41
C ASP A 34 -3.86 -8.21 -8.48
N ASN A 35 -2.70 -7.66 -8.85
CA ASN A 35 -2.50 -6.66 -9.91
C ASN A 35 -3.01 -5.24 -9.64
N CYS A 36 -3.31 -4.85 -8.40
CA CYS A 36 -3.58 -3.44 -8.10
C CYS A 36 -2.31 -2.57 -8.09
N ILE A 37 -2.43 -1.33 -8.53
CA ILE A 37 -1.37 -0.33 -8.42
C ILE A 37 -1.70 0.57 -7.24
N PHE A 38 -0.76 0.73 -6.31
CA PHE A 38 -0.90 1.62 -5.17
C PHE A 38 -0.04 2.87 -5.36
N VAL A 39 -0.62 4.02 -5.04
CA VAL A 39 0.07 5.31 -4.96
C VAL A 39 -0.06 5.80 -3.53
N CYS A 40 1.07 6.14 -2.90
CA CYS A 40 1.11 6.48 -1.48
C CYS A 40 1.85 7.80 -1.27
N GLY A 41 1.18 8.78 -0.65
CA GLY A 41 1.79 10.04 -0.25
C GLY A 41 2.14 10.97 -1.42
N GLY A 42 3.29 11.65 -1.31
CA GLY A 42 3.76 12.65 -2.27
C GLY A 42 3.41 14.08 -1.88
N CYS A 43 3.66 15.02 -2.80
CA CYS A 43 3.30 16.42 -2.65
C CYS A 43 2.38 16.86 -3.80
N SER A 44 1.40 17.70 -3.47
CA SER A 44 0.54 18.35 -4.45
C SER A 44 0.68 19.85 -4.29
N SER A 45 1.11 20.53 -5.35
CA SER A 45 1.07 21.99 -5.41
C SER A 45 -0.23 22.40 -6.08
N ASN A 46 -1.05 23.17 -5.38
CA ASN A 46 -2.18 23.85 -6.01
C ASN A 46 -1.76 25.21 -6.58
N SER A 47 -2.58 25.74 -7.48
CA SER A 47 -2.37 27.05 -8.15
C SER A 47 -2.29 28.25 -7.20
N LYS A 48 -2.53 28.06 -5.89
CA LYS A 48 -2.45 29.09 -4.85
C LYS A 48 -1.13 29.06 -4.03
N ARG A 49 -0.07 28.42 -4.54
CA ARG A 49 1.30 28.37 -3.93
C ARG A 49 1.40 27.69 -2.57
N SER A 50 0.41 26.89 -2.16
CA SER A 50 0.56 26.07 -0.95
C SER A 50 0.90 24.64 -1.37
N GLU A 51 2.12 24.21 -1.05
CA GLU A 51 2.50 22.80 -1.15
C GLU A 51 1.76 22.01 -0.07
N SER A 52 1.01 20.99 -0.49
CA SER A 52 0.30 20.08 0.40
C SER A 52 0.96 18.71 0.36
N TYR A 53 1.48 18.28 1.51
CA TYR A 53 2.06 16.96 1.68
C TYR A 53 0.97 15.94 1.98
N LEU A 54 1.00 14.81 1.28
CA LEU A 54 -0.09 13.86 1.27
C LEU A 54 0.22 12.65 2.16
N SER A 55 -0.78 12.22 2.93
CA SER A 55 -0.84 10.88 3.54
C SER A 55 -1.82 9.96 2.81
N SER A 56 -2.48 10.48 1.77
CA SER A 56 -3.49 9.76 1.01
C SER A 56 -2.88 8.57 0.28
N VAL A 57 -3.70 7.54 0.14
CA VAL A 57 -3.36 6.33 -0.59
C VAL A 57 -4.45 6.10 -1.60
N GLU A 58 -4.07 5.89 -2.84
CA GLU A 58 -4.97 5.60 -3.94
C GLU A 58 -4.60 4.25 -4.53
N VAL A 59 -5.61 3.49 -4.91
CA VAL A 59 -5.43 2.19 -5.54
C VAL A 59 -6.16 2.17 -6.87
N TYR A 60 -5.42 1.84 -7.92
CA TYR A 60 -5.97 1.55 -9.24
C TYR A 60 -6.24 0.06 -9.34
N ASP A 61 -7.48 -0.26 -9.69
CA ASP A 61 -7.88 -1.61 -10.05
C ASP A 61 -7.94 -1.74 -11.57
N PRO A 62 -7.04 -2.51 -12.21
CA PRO A 62 -7.05 -2.70 -13.66
C PRO A 62 -8.32 -3.36 -14.19
N TYR A 63 -9.05 -4.09 -13.33
CA TYR A 63 -10.28 -4.76 -13.72
C TYR A 63 -11.41 -3.76 -13.91
N SER A 64 -11.70 -2.95 -12.88
CA SER A 64 -12.69 -1.87 -12.97
C SER A 64 -12.17 -0.64 -13.72
N LYS A 65 -10.87 -0.58 -14.02
CA LYS A 65 -10.16 0.53 -14.67
C LYS A 65 -10.36 1.86 -13.95
N ALA A 66 -10.52 1.81 -12.64
CA ALA A 66 -10.84 2.96 -11.83
C ALA A 66 -9.85 3.12 -10.67
N TRP A 67 -9.61 4.38 -10.31
CA TRP A 67 -8.94 4.73 -9.07
C TRP A 67 -9.97 4.81 -7.94
N ARG A 68 -9.59 4.30 -6.77
CA ARG A 68 -10.36 4.48 -5.53
C ARG A 68 -9.43 4.89 -4.39
N ARG A 69 -9.97 5.61 -3.42
CA ARG A 69 -9.22 5.92 -2.20
C ARG A 69 -9.12 4.69 -1.31
N ALA A 70 -7.93 4.44 -0.80
CA ALA A 70 -7.68 3.53 0.30
C ALA A 70 -7.54 4.33 1.61
N PRO A 71 -7.57 3.66 2.77
CA PRO A 71 -7.24 4.29 4.05
C PRO A 71 -5.90 5.02 3.97
N SER A 72 -5.84 6.24 4.51
CA SER A 72 -4.63 7.05 4.54
C SER A 72 -3.60 6.49 5.52
N MET A 73 -2.32 6.74 5.25
CA MET A 73 -1.22 6.47 6.19
C MET A 73 -1.35 7.34 7.45
N SER A 74 -0.61 6.99 8.51
CA SER A 74 -0.59 7.73 9.79
C SER A 74 -0.13 9.18 9.67
N GLY A 75 0.65 9.51 8.64
CA GLY A 75 1.12 10.86 8.38
C GLY A 75 1.58 11.07 6.94
N PRO A 76 1.77 12.34 6.53
CA PRO A 76 2.22 12.66 5.18
C PRO A 76 3.68 12.27 4.98
N ARG A 77 3.99 11.78 3.78
CA ARG A 77 5.33 11.27 3.42
C ARG A 77 5.68 11.65 1.99
N VAL A 78 6.89 12.17 1.77
CA VAL A 78 7.50 12.40 0.46
C VAL A 78 8.79 11.58 0.36
N ASP A 79 9.18 11.16 -0.85
CA ASP A 79 10.41 10.38 -1.09
C ASP A 79 10.53 9.11 -0.22
N ALA A 80 9.38 8.58 0.21
CA ALA A 80 9.28 7.26 0.80
C ALA A 80 9.36 6.21 -0.30
N ALA A 81 9.86 5.03 0.05
CA ALA A 81 9.86 3.91 -0.86
C ALA A 81 8.78 2.92 -0.44
N ALA A 82 8.10 2.33 -1.42
CA ALA A 82 7.01 1.39 -1.19
C ALA A 82 7.27 0.07 -1.92
N VAL A 83 6.86 -1.05 -1.30
CA VAL A 83 6.94 -2.36 -1.94
C VAL A 83 5.85 -3.29 -1.46
N PHE A 84 5.38 -4.15 -2.36
CA PHE A 84 4.41 -5.19 -2.04
C PHE A 84 5.15 -6.53 -1.86
N VAL A 85 5.06 -7.13 -0.66
CA VAL A 85 5.69 -8.41 -0.35
C VAL A 85 4.84 -9.19 0.63
N GLY A 86 4.73 -10.51 0.43
CA GLY A 86 3.96 -11.37 1.34
C GLY A 86 2.47 -11.03 1.46
N GLY A 87 1.88 -10.33 0.48
CA GLY A 87 0.47 -9.91 0.52
C GLY A 87 0.21 -8.57 1.22
N TYR A 88 1.25 -7.90 1.69
CA TYR A 88 1.16 -6.61 2.36
C TYR A 88 1.93 -5.54 1.58
N LEU A 89 1.44 -4.31 1.65
CA LEU A 89 2.13 -3.14 1.13
C LEU A 89 2.93 -2.48 2.25
N TYR A 90 4.23 -2.34 2.07
CA TYR A 90 5.11 -1.66 3.01
C TYR A 90 5.50 -0.30 2.46
N VAL A 91 5.41 0.73 3.28
CA VAL A 91 5.93 2.08 3.01
C VAL A 91 7.01 2.38 4.04
N VAL A 92 8.22 2.63 3.56
CA VAL A 92 9.42 2.72 4.40
C VAL A 92 10.02 4.11 4.32
N GLY A 93 10.27 4.69 5.49
CA GLY A 93 10.97 5.96 5.64
C GLY A 93 10.29 7.11 4.91
N GLY A 94 11.11 7.87 4.18
CA GLY A 94 10.71 9.10 3.51
C GLY A 94 10.92 10.32 4.39
N TYR A 95 10.28 11.39 3.99
CA TYR A 95 10.49 12.72 4.52
C TYR A 95 9.15 13.31 4.96
N ARG A 96 9.08 13.67 6.24
CA ARG A 96 7.91 14.34 6.79
C ARG A 96 8.14 15.83 6.74
N VAL A 97 7.21 16.54 6.13
CA VAL A 97 7.14 18.00 6.19
C VAL A 97 5.80 18.38 6.82
N ASP A 98 5.87 19.18 7.87
CA ASP A 98 4.71 19.81 8.48
C ASP A 98 5.01 21.30 8.72
N PHE A 99 3.95 22.11 8.82
CA PHE A 99 4.09 23.56 8.99
C PHE A 99 4.63 23.96 10.38
N PHE A 100 4.60 23.03 11.34
CA PHE A 100 4.86 23.32 12.76
C PHE A 100 6.13 22.66 13.31
N ARG A 101 6.75 21.72 12.60
CA ARG A 101 8.03 21.12 13.02
C ARG A 101 9.05 21.21 11.88
N PRO A 102 10.35 21.16 12.21
CA PRO A 102 11.36 21.05 11.19
C PRO A 102 11.15 19.76 10.40
N PRO A 103 11.40 19.81 9.09
CA PRO A 103 11.20 18.65 8.25
C PRO A 103 12.20 17.55 8.61
N GLN A 104 11.72 16.31 8.67
CA GLN A 104 12.43 15.22 9.35
C GLN A 104 12.44 13.93 8.50
N PRO A 105 13.62 13.29 8.31
CA PRO A 105 13.67 11.96 7.73
C PRO A 105 13.02 10.95 8.68
N LEU A 106 12.24 10.04 8.11
CA LEU A 106 11.54 9.00 8.85
C LEU A 106 12.33 7.69 8.80
N GLY A 107 12.43 7.02 9.95
CA GLY A 107 12.91 5.63 10.06
C GLY A 107 11.78 4.60 10.13
N CYS A 108 10.53 5.06 10.27
CA CYS A 108 9.38 4.19 10.50
C CYS A 108 8.94 3.46 9.24
N VAL A 109 8.39 2.26 9.47
CA VAL A 109 7.80 1.39 8.46
C VAL A 109 6.32 1.27 8.76
N GLU A 110 5.49 1.58 7.77
CA GLU A 110 4.06 1.34 7.80
C GLU A 110 3.72 0.16 6.88
N MET A 111 2.91 -0.76 7.37
CA MET A 111 2.44 -1.93 6.63
C MET A 111 0.92 -1.83 6.46
N TYR A 112 0.45 -1.90 5.23
CA TYR A 112 -0.95 -1.95 4.89
C TYR A 112 -1.38 -3.38 4.60
N ASN A 113 -2.43 -3.81 5.30
CA ASN A 113 -3.12 -5.06 5.02
C ASN A 113 -4.30 -4.76 4.07
N PRO A 114 -4.22 -5.16 2.78
CA PRO A 114 -5.28 -4.89 1.81
C PRO A 114 -6.56 -5.71 2.05
N LEU A 115 -6.50 -6.79 2.84
CA LEU A 115 -7.68 -7.59 3.20
C LEU A 115 -8.48 -6.92 4.33
N LEU A 116 -7.78 -6.36 5.31
CA LEU A 116 -8.41 -5.67 6.45
C LEU A 116 -8.66 -4.19 6.17
N HIS A 117 -8.05 -3.64 5.13
CA HIS A 117 -8.01 -2.21 4.86
C HIS A 117 -7.49 -1.41 6.07
N GLU A 118 -6.37 -1.87 6.64
CA GLU A 118 -5.79 -1.26 7.82
C GLU A 118 -4.28 -1.05 7.67
N TRP A 119 -3.81 0.06 8.24
CA TRP A 119 -2.40 0.38 8.36
C TRP A 119 -1.90 0.01 9.76
N GLN A 120 -0.70 -0.55 9.82
CA GLN A 120 0.01 -0.86 11.04
C GLN A 120 1.41 -0.24 11.01
N CYS A 121 1.73 0.57 12.02
CA CYS A 121 3.10 1.00 12.26
C CYS A 121 3.88 -0.17 12.86
N LEU A 122 4.94 -0.62 12.18
CA LEU A 122 5.79 -1.68 12.70
C LEU A 122 6.70 -1.14 13.81
N ALA A 123 6.86 -1.93 14.87
CA ALA A 123 7.72 -1.57 16.00
C ALA A 123 9.22 -1.52 15.62
N SER A 124 9.63 -2.38 14.67
CA SER A 124 10.99 -2.36 14.13
C SER A 124 11.12 -1.25 13.10
N THR A 125 12.05 -0.32 13.33
CA THR A 125 12.32 0.84 12.47
C THR A 125 13.75 0.79 11.96
N MET A 126 14.04 1.54 10.88
CA MET A 126 15.41 1.67 10.39
C MET A 126 16.29 2.33 11.45
N GLN A 127 17.48 1.78 11.70
CA GLN A 127 18.47 2.36 12.61
C GLN A 127 18.89 3.77 12.19
N ILE A 128 18.89 4.03 10.88
CA ILE A 128 19.20 5.33 10.29
C ILE A 128 17.99 5.76 9.46
N PRO A 129 17.26 6.82 9.86
CA PRO A 129 16.20 7.40 9.05
C PRO A 129 16.71 7.85 7.68
N ARG A 130 15.94 7.60 6.63
CA ARG A 130 16.35 7.93 5.26
C ARG A 130 15.16 8.22 4.34
N PHE A 131 15.39 9.11 3.38
CA PHE A 131 14.48 9.46 2.28
C PHE A 131 15.22 9.34 0.94
N ALA A 132 14.47 9.35 -0.16
CA ALA A 132 14.99 9.20 -1.53
C ALA A 132 15.87 7.95 -1.70
N HIS A 133 15.50 6.87 -1.00
CA HIS A 133 16.15 5.56 -1.07
C HIS A 133 15.34 4.62 -1.95
N SER A 134 15.93 3.49 -2.32
CA SER A 134 15.23 2.42 -3.04
C SER A 134 14.99 1.23 -2.11
N LEU A 135 13.91 0.49 -2.36
CA LEU A 135 13.66 -0.80 -1.72
C LEU A 135 13.90 -1.92 -2.72
N ALA A 136 14.54 -3.00 -2.25
CA ALA A 136 14.65 -4.25 -2.97
C ALA A 136 14.07 -5.38 -2.11
N VAL A 137 13.32 -6.29 -2.74
CA VAL A 137 12.81 -7.49 -2.11
C VAL A 137 13.58 -8.69 -2.64
N VAL A 138 14.13 -9.49 -1.73
CA VAL A 138 14.87 -10.72 -2.04
C VAL A 138 14.12 -11.91 -1.44
N ASP A 139 14.01 -12.99 -2.22
CA ASP A 139 13.33 -14.23 -1.85
C ASP A 139 11.89 -14.06 -1.35
N ASN A 140 11.21 -13.01 -1.81
CA ASN A 140 9.85 -12.64 -1.39
C ASN A 140 9.69 -12.56 0.15
N ARG A 141 10.80 -12.27 0.86
CA ARG A 141 10.85 -12.33 2.33
C ARG A 141 11.65 -11.19 2.94
N TYR A 142 12.79 -10.85 2.33
CA TYR A 142 13.71 -9.87 2.88
C TYR A 142 13.57 -8.54 2.15
N LEU A 143 13.44 -7.47 2.92
CA LEU A 143 13.30 -6.10 2.43
C LEU A 143 14.57 -5.32 2.75
N TYR A 144 15.22 -4.78 1.72
CA TYR A 144 16.47 -4.03 1.84
C TYR A 144 16.26 -2.58 1.42
N ALA A 145 16.60 -1.65 2.30
CA ALA A 145 16.65 -0.22 1.98
C ALA A 145 18.08 0.15 1.54
N ILE A 146 18.21 0.63 0.30
CA ILE A 146 19.49 0.87 -0.37
C ILE A 146 19.61 2.35 -0.73
N GLY A 147 20.73 2.98 -0.38
CA GLY A 147 21.02 4.38 -0.71
C GLY A 147 20.08 5.38 -0.05
N GLY A 148 20.01 6.60 -0.58
CA GLY A 148 19.23 7.70 -0.02
C GLY A 148 19.97 8.54 1.03
N SER A 149 19.26 9.52 1.59
CA SER A 149 19.82 10.61 2.38
C SER A 149 19.23 10.69 3.79
N THR A 150 20.05 11.12 4.76
CA THR A 150 19.65 11.31 6.16
C THR A 150 19.79 12.76 6.62
N ARG A 151 20.57 13.58 5.93
CA ARG A 151 20.78 15.00 6.28
C ARG A 151 20.07 15.89 5.26
N GLU A 152 19.38 16.92 5.74
CA GLU A 152 19.37 18.18 4.99
C GLU A 152 20.81 18.68 4.98
N ARG A 153 21.43 18.72 3.81
CA ARG A 153 22.73 19.39 3.70
C ARG A 153 22.43 20.89 3.78
N LEU A 154 22.47 21.47 4.98
CA LEU A 154 22.83 22.87 5.12
C LEU A 154 24.26 22.97 4.58
N VAL A 155 24.38 23.33 3.31
CA VAL A 155 25.66 23.80 2.77
C VAL A 155 25.82 25.21 3.33
N SER A 156 26.36 25.33 4.54
CA SER A 156 26.93 26.60 4.99
C SER A 156 28.18 26.85 4.14
N LEU A 157 28.11 27.85 3.26
CA LEU A 157 29.26 28.48 2.62
C LEU A 157 30.13 29.17 3.68
#